data_AF-A0A6G6WVX7-F1
#
_entry.id   AF-A0A6G6WVX7-F1
#
_cell.length_a   1.000
_cell.length_b   1.000
_cell.length_c   1.000
_cell.angle_alpha   90.00
_cell.angle_beta   90.00
_cell.angle_gamma   90.00
#
_symmetry.space_group_name_H-M   'P 1'
#
loop_
_entity.id
_entity.type
_entity.pdbx_description
1 polymer ?
#
loop_
_entity_poly.entity_id
_entity_poly.type
_entity_poly.pdbx_seq_one_letter_code
_entity_poly.pdbx_strand_id
1 'polypeptide(L)'
;MRGNKDTLERSKDMQPVHGSIELAVSADQLWQAFDQPRLWPRWNTCFFWCANRRLELGRQLVWCFEPIRPWYGYKFPAIAKVVELEPGRKVTWEVTALPGFYARHTYSVEPLPDGRSRFSSCEQAYGWGFRVLRKFWLSHFTFVKDRSLSGARQLEIRHLAGDRIDGDTLPRRNYFGFLFSIIVWAAWIYGLASLNIATLIVAIALLAGRLAYAFYDLYVRLDCQRVAPGIHVALNGGGNTLVVEDGDDVLLVDTKFPPASHALMRWLRKSTLLPVTMTVNTHYHYDHSHGNVLFPNAERFAFDKAPDFMRARDGAWWSRHAEVLPDRLVSPAGTTIQVGGQQVELLHLGPGHTHGDLIVRVPKFNVIATGDLIFNGYYMFFDEGREGVDLMGNVDKLRWLVAQWPDAIFMPGHGQLARANDLLRAADFIEDLLKQAKDVRASGGTETDAVRRIDLRRWNLLILPSFHEGKLAWATKASNAKAAWRLTASSQ
;
A
#
# COMPACT_ATOMS: atom_id res chain seq x y z
N MET A 1 36.40 13.75 11.03
CA MET A 1 36.23 12.63 11.99
C MET A 1 35.90 11.38 11.19
N ARG A 2 36.75 10.35 11.22
CA ARG A 2 36.33 9.02 10.74
C ARG A 2 35.34 8.49 11.77
N GLY A 3 34.09 8.26 11.36
CA GLY A 3 33.08 7.77 12.29
C GLY A 3 33.35 6.33 12.70
N ASN A 4 33.29 6.02 13.99
CA ASN A 4 33.37 4.65 14.53
C ASN A 4 32.03 4.26 15.18
N LYS A 5 31.75 2.95 15.24
CA LYS A 5 30.61 2.28 15.89
C LYS A 5 30.26 2.88 17.24
N ASP A 6 31.25 3.02 18.12
CA ASP A 6 31.05 3.48 19.49
C ASP A 6 30.54 4.91 19.57
N THR A 7 30.90 5.73 18.58
CA THR A 7 30.48 7.13 18.50
C THR A 7 29.03 7.25 18.00
N LEU A 8 28.62 6.38 17.07
CA LEU A 8 27.24 6.28 16.62
C LEU A 8 26.33 5.84 17.77
N GLU A 9 26.71 4.77 18.48
CA GLU A 9 25.90 4.20 19.57
C GLU A 9 25.70 5.18 20.74
N ARG A 10 26.70 6.01 21.03
CA ARG A 10 26.62 7.05 22.07
C ARG A 10 25.98 8.35 21.59
N SER A 11 25.74 8.51 20.28
CA SER A 11 25.23 9.75 19.71
C SER A 11 23.76 9.97 20.05
N LYS A 12 23.42 11.20 20.46
CA LYS A 12 22.03 11.65 20.66
C LYS A 12 21.41 12.29 19.41
N ASP A 13 22.14 12.33 18.28
CA ASP A 13 21.69 12.98 17.06
C ASP A 13 20.40 12.33 16.51
N MET A 14 20.34 11.00 16.56
CA MET A 14 19.25 10.20 16.04
C MET A 14 18.97 9.00 16.95
N GLN A 15 17.72 8.83 17.35
CA GLN A 15 17.26 7.53 17.82
C GLN A 15 17.15 6.56 16.63
N PRO A 16 17.61 5.31 16.75
CA PRO A 16 17.52 4.34 15.67
C PRO A 16 16.10 4.24 15.12
N VAL A 17 15.95 4.34 13.80
CA VAL A 17 14.71 4.01 13.12
C VAL A 17 14.76 2.52 12.86
N HIS A 18 13.98 1.76 13.63
CA HIS A 18 13.98 0.31 13.56
C HIS A 18 12.56 -0.23 13.42
N GLY A 19 12.45 -1.42 12.83
CA GLY A 19 11.20 -2.15 12.76
C GLY A 19 11.47 -3.60 12.37
N SER A 20 10.55 -4.47 12.76
CA SER A 20 10.63 -5.90 12.52
C SER A 20 9.30 -6.46 12.06
N ILE A 21 9.35 -7.56 11.35
CA ILE A 21 8.18 -8.27 10.83
C ILE A 21 8.43 -9.78 10.92
N GLU A 22 7.45 -10.52 11.44
CA GLU A 22 7.47 -11.98 11.43
C GLU A 22 6.87 -12.50 10.13
N LEU A 23 7.54 -13.49 9.55
CA LEU A 23 7.28 -14.02 8.22
C LEU A 23 7.19 -15.54 8.30
N ALA A 24 6.19 -16.10 7.63
CA ALA A 24 6.01 -17.51 7.34
C ALA A 24 7.00 -18.01 6.27
N VAL A 25 8.27 -17.67 6.43
CA VAL A 25 9.39 -18.06 5.56
C VAL A 25 10.57 -18.39 6.46
N SER A 26 11.27 -19.50 6.19
CA SER A 26 12.46 -19.84 6.95
C SER A 26 13.57 -18.79 6.76
N ALA A 27 14.41 -18.63 7.79
CA ALA A 27 15.53 -17.68 7.74
C ALA A 27 16.43 -17.90 6.50
N ASP A 28 16.71 -19.17 6.16
CA ASP A 28 17.54 -19.53 5.02
C ASP A 28 16.90 -19.16 3.68
N GLN A 29 15.62 -19.47 3.50
CA GLN A 29 14.89 -19.12 2.27
C GLN A 29 14.78 -17.61 2.10
N LEU A 30 14.49 -16.90 3.19
CA LEU A 30 14.45 -15.45 3.17
C LEU A 30 15.82 -14.89 2.80
N TRP A 31 16.90 -15.41 3.42
CA TRP A 31 18.27 -14.95 3.18
C TRP A 31 18.73 -15.07 1.72
N GLN A 32 18.19 -16.01 0.93
CA GLN A 32 18.53 -16.13 -0.50
C GLN A 32 18.23 -14.86 -1.31
N ALA A 33 17.20 -14.11 -0.93
CA ALA A 33 16.89 -12.80 -1.52
C ALA A 33 17.81 -11.68 -1.02
N PHE A 34 18.33 -11.78 0.21
CA PHE A 34 19.19 -10.78 0.84
C PHE A 34 20.65 -10.93 0.42
N ASP A 35 21.15 -12.16 0.32
CA ASP A 35 22.53 -12.46 -0.09
C ASP A 35 22.85 -11.94 -1.49
N GLN A 36 21.83 -11.62 -2.30
CA GLN A 36 21.99 -11.15 -3.66
C GLN A 36 21.46 -9.71 -3.83
N PRO A 37 22.27 -8.66 -3.60
CA PRO A 37 21.82 -7.27 -3.68
C PRO A 37 21.15 -6.90 -5.01
N ARG A 38 21.59 -7.48 -6.13
CA ARG A 38 20.95 -7.35 -7.45
C ARG A 38 19.46 -7.72 -7.48
N LEU A 39 18.99 -8.54 -6.53
CA LEU A 39 17.59 -8.94 -6.39
C LEU A 39 16.79 -7.99 -5.50
N TRP A 40 17.44 -7.16 -4.68
CA TRP A 40 16.75 -6.22 -3.78
C TRP A 40 15.73 -5.34 -4.49
N PRO A 41 15.99 -4.75 -5.68
CA PRO A 41 14.98 -3.94 -6.38
C PRO A 41 13.73 -4.71 -6.84
N ARG A 42 13.75 -6.06 -6.79
CA ARG A 42 12.65 -6.93 -7.26
C ARG A 42 11.64 -7.24 -6.17
N TRP A 43 12.03 -7.08 -4.91
CA TRP A 43 11.16 -7.32 -3.74
C TRP A 43 11.11 -6.11 -2.80
N ASN A 44 12.15 -5.30 -2.76
CA ASN A 44 12.23 -4.08 -1.97
C ASN A 44 12.11 -2.84 -2.86
N THR A 45 10.97 -2.15 -2.72
CA THR A 45 10.64 -0.99 -3.55
C THR A 45 11.46 0.26 -3.23
N CYS A 46 12.20 0.33 -2.12
CA CYS A 46 13.10 1.45 -1.88
C CYS A 46 14.31 1.43 -2.81
N PHE A 47 14.79 0.25 -3.21
CA PHE A 47 15.90 0.15 -4.14
C PHE A 47 15.40 0.30 -5.55
N PHE A 48 15.93 1.26 -6.28
CA PHE A 48 15.73 1.35 -7.71
C PHE A 48 16.63 0.37 -8.46
N TRP A 49 17.90 0.29 -8.08
CA TRP A 49 18.92 -0.55 -8.71
C TRP A 49 20.03 -0.90 -7.72
N CYS A 50 20.63 -2.09 -7.85
CA CYS A 50 21.79 -2.54 -7.08
C CYS A 50 22.79 -3.26 -8.00
N ALA A 51 24.09 -2.98 -7.83
CA ALA A 51 25.15 -3.54 -8.67
C ALA A 51 25.58 -4.96 -8.25
N ASN A 52 25.64 -5.19 -6.93
CA ASN A 52 26.36 -6.31 -6.37
C ASN A 52 25.62 -7.64 -6.57
N ARG A 53 26.35 -8.67 -7.00
CA ARG A 53 25.79 -10.02 -7.18
C ARG A 53 25.62 -10.76 -5.87
N ARG A 54 26.56 -10.57 -4.92
CA ARG A 54 26.53 -11.16 -3.59
C ARG A 54 26.97 -10.17 -2.50
N LEU A 55 26.56 -10.43 -1.27
CA LEU A 55 27.09 -9.79 -0.07
C LEU A 55 28.45 -10.37 0.29
N GLU A 56 29.42 -9.50 0.58
CA GLU A 56 30.77 -9.89 0.99
C GLU A 56 31.27 -8.90 2.05
N LEU A 57 31.83 -9.41 3.14
CA LEU A 57 32.36 -8.57 4.21
C LEU A 57 33.48 -7.66 3.68
N GLY A 58 33.45 -6.38 4.05
CA GLY A 58 34.45 -5.40 3.64
C GLY A 58 34.25 -4.82 2.23
N ARG A 59 33.37 -5.40 1.40
CA ARG A 59 33.09 -4.89 0.05
C ARG A 59 32.18 -3.68 0.07
N GLN A 60 32.33 -2.87 -0.98
CA GLN A 60 31.41 -1.77 -1.24
C GLN A 60 30.16 -2.30 -1.93
N LEU A 61 29.02 -1.98 -1.34
CA LEU A 61 27.71 -2.08 -1.94
C LEU A 61 27.42 -0.78 -2.69
N VAL A 62 26.96 -0.92 -3.93
CA VAL A 62 26.59 0.19 -4.79
C VAL A 62 25.14 0.02 -5.20
N TRP A 63 24.33 1.01 -4.90
CA TRP A 63 22.92 1.00 -5.25
C TRP A 63 22.39 2.40 -5.51
N CYS A 64 21.14 2.44 -5.93
CA CYS A 64 20.39 3.65 -6.11
C CYS A 64 19.01 3.47 -5.48
N PHE A 65 18.61 4.38 -4.59
CA PHE A 65 17.27 4.39 -4.03
C PHE A 65 16.28 5.12 -4.92
N GLU A 66 15.04 4.68 -4.87
CA GLU A 66 13.86 5.47 -5.23
C GLU A 66 13.75 6.71 -4.34
N PRO A 67 13.17 7.80 -4.85
CA PRO A 67 12.90 8.94 -4.01
C PRO A 67 11.81 8.59 -2.98
N ILE A 68 11.89 9.23 -1.81
CA ILE A 68 10.89 9.08 -0.73
C ILE A 68 9.47 9.34 -1.27
N ARG A 69 9.35 10.28 -2.20
CA ARG A 69 8.12 10.57 -2.94
C ARG A 69 8.38 10.50 -4.44
N PRO A 70 7.51 9.87 -5.24
CA PRO A 70 7.71 9.68 -6.68
C PRO A 70 8.01 10.96 -7.46
N TRP A 71 7.48 12.10 -7.03
CA TRP A 71 7.62 13.40 -7.69
C TRP A 71 8.87 14.19 -7.31
N TYR A 72 9.70 13.72 -6.36
CA TYR A 72 10.90 14.47 -5.96
C TYR A 72 12.00 14.51 -7.03
N GLY A 73 11.81 13.88 -8.19
CA GLY A 73 12.67 14.05 -9.37
C GLY A 73 14.09 13.48 -9.25
N TYR A 74 14.52 13.08 -8.05
CA TYR A 74 15.83 12.50 -7.79
C TYR A 74 15.79 10.96 -7.76
N LYS A 75 16.95 10.38 -8.05
CA LYS A 75 17.32 9.02 -7.69
C LYS A 75 18.53 9.15 -6.78
N PHE A 76 18.58 8.41 -5.69
CA PHE A 76 19.59 8.64 -4.65
C PHE A 76 20.67 7.57 -4.72
N PRO A 77 21.79 7.78 -5.45
CA PRO A 77 22.88 6.84 -5.46
C PRO A 77 23.54 6.79 -4.09
N ALA A 78 23.91 5.60 -3.65
CA ALA A 78 24.65 5.42 -2.42
C ALA A 78 25.70 4.32 -2.60
N ILE A 79 26.81 4.56 -1.91
CA ILE A 79 27.91 3.61 -1.76
C ILE A 79 28.09 3.40 -0.27
N ALA A 80 28.05 2.14 0.15
CA ALA A 80 28.28 1.77 1.54
C ALA A 80 29.26 0.60 1.63
N LYS A 81 29.96 0.49 2.75
CA LYS A 81 30.85 -0.64 3.01
C LYS A 81 30.14 -1.65 3.90
N VAL A 82 30.14 -2.93 3.53
CA VAL A 82 29.70 -4.01 4.43
C VAL A 82 30.71 -4.11 5.57
N VAL A 83 30.25 -3.93 6.81
CA VAL A 83 31.09 -3.96 8.02
C VAL A 83 30.79 -5.14 8.93
N GLU A 84 29.63 -5.76 8.76
CA GLU A 84 29.22 -6.96 9.47
C GLU A 84 28.45 -7.85 8.49
N LEU A 85 28.76 -9.14 8.46
CA LEU A 85 28.07 -10.12 7.66
C LEU A 85 28.09 -11.45 8.38
N GLU A 86 26.92 -11.89 8.83
CA GLU A 86 26.64 -13.21 9.37
C GLU A 86 25.64 -13.87 8.41
N PRO A 87 26.09 -14.75 7.48
CA PRO A 87 25.20 -15.41 6.54
C PRO A 87 24.01 -16.08 7.25
N GLY A 88 22.81 -15.91 6.67
CA GLY A 88 21.56 -16.40 7.26
C GLY A 88 20.99 -15.54 8.40
N ARG A 89 21.76 -14.58 8.94
CA ARG A 89 21.38 -13.87 10.17
C ARG A 89 21.42 -12.36 10.09
N LYS A 90 22.48 -11.78 9.53
CA LYS A 90 22.70 -10.35 9.67
C LYS A 90 23.64 -9.80 8.62
N VAL A 91 23.32 -8.61 8.13
CA VAL A 91 24.25 -7.80 7.34
C VAL A 91 24.14 -6.35 7.80
N THR A 92 25.29 -5.73 8.03
CA THR A 92 25.39 -4.31 8.38
C THR A 92 26.33 -3.61 7.42
N TRP A 93 25.92 -2.43 6.95
CA TRP A 93 26.77 -1.58 6.13
C TRP A 93 26.77 -0.14 6.62
N GLU A 94 27.85 0.56 6.27
CA GLU A 94 28.10 1.94 6.68
C GLU A 94 28.25 2.86 5.49
N VAL A 95 27.55 3.98 5.53
CA VAL A 95 27.63 5.07 4.58
C VAL A 95 28.49 6.18 5.19
N THR A 96 29.62 6.46 4.57
CA THR A 96 30.60 7.47 5.04
C THR A 96 31.02 8.47 3.95
N ALA A 97 30.46 8.34 2.75
CA ALA A 97 30.88 9.13 1.58
C ALA A 97 30.49 10.63 1.68
N LEU A 98 29.58 11.00 2.59
CA LEU A 98 29.09 12.35 2.76
C LEU A 98 29.83 13.06 3.91
N PRO A 99 30.45 14.24 3.68
CA PRO A 99 31.17 14.97 4.72
C PRO A 99 30.29 15.21 5.96
N GLY A 100 30.76 14.75 7.12
CA GLY A 100 30.04 14.96 8.38
C GLY A 100 28.75 14.16 8.54
N PHE A 101 28.50 13.18 7.66
CA PHE A 101 27.37 12.26 7.76
C PHE A 101 27.90 10.84 7.85
N TYR A 102 27.48 10.15 8.90
CA TYR A 102 27.75 8.75 9.08
C TYR A 102 26.43 8.05 9.34
N ALA A 103 26.12 7.01 8.56
CA ALA A 103 24.95 6.19 8.76
C ALA A 103 25.32 4.71 8.77
N ARG A 104 24.63 3.95 9.61
CA ARG A 104 24.68 2.50 9.67
C ARG A 104 23.30 1.95 9.41
N HIS A 105 23.25 0.97 8.52
CA HIS A 105 22.07 0.21 8.22
C HIS A 105 22.31 -1.25 8.59
N THR A 106 21.32 -1.90 9.19
CA THR A 106 21.35 -3.32 9.50
C THR A 106 20.08 -4.00 9.04
N TYR A 107 20.24 -5.06 8.25
CA TYR A 107 19.23 -6.10 8.09
C TYR A 107 19.59 -7.28 8.97
N SER A 108 18.60 -7.80 9.69
CA SER A 108 18.74 -9.05 10.44
C SER A 108 17.57 -9.99 10.18
N VAL A 109 17.86 -11.27 10.16
CA VAL A 109 16.92 -12.37 10.03
C VAL A 109 17.15 -13.29 11.22
N GLU A 110 16.16 -13.39 12.08
CA GLU A 110 16.18 -14.27 13.25
C GLU A 110 15.27 -15.46 12.97
N PRO A 111 15.75 -16.71 13.07
CA PRO A 111 14.87 -17.88 12.96
C PRO A 111 13.89 -17.92 14.14
N LEU A 112 12.62 -18.23 13.85
CA LEU A 112 11.55 -18.39 14.83
C LEU A 112 10.96 -19.81 14.73
N PRO A 113 10.32 -20.33 15.82
CA PRO A 113 9.31 -21.40 15.80
C PRO A 113 9.54 -22.55 14.80
N ASP A 114 8.65 -23.50 14.53
CA ASP A 114 7.75 -23.55 13.36
C ASP A 114 8.29 -23.19 11.95
N GLY A 115 9.59 -22.91 11.77
CA GLY A 115 10.17 -22.59 10.46
C GLY A 115 9.88 -21.17 9.97
N ARG A 116 9.37 -20.29 10.83
CA ARG A 116 9.22 -18.86 10.56
C ARG A 116 10.55 -18.10 10.71
N SER A 117 10.53 -16.82 10.38
CA SER A 117 11.63 -15.90 10.67
C SER A 117 11.14 -14.50 11.02
N ARG A 118 11.94 -13.77 11.78
CA ARG A 118 11.76 -12.34 12.05
C ARG A 118 12.78 -11.56 11.25
N PHE A 119 12.31 -10.81 10.28
CA PHE A 119 13.12 -9.84 9.54
C PHE A 119 13.09 -8.48 10.23
N SER A 120 14.24 -7.83 10.37
CA SER A 120 14.35 -6.49 10.93
C SER A 120 15.20 -5.57 10.06
N SER A 121 14.81 -4.30 10.01
CA SER A 121 15.54 -3.21 9.36
C SER A 121 15.81 -2.13 10.40
N CYS A 122 17.08 -1.76 10.58
CA CYS A 122 17.50 -0.75 11.55
C CYS A 122 18.43 0.26 10.90
N GLU A 123 18.14 1.54 11.11
CA GLU A 123 18.82 2.69 10.52
C GLU A 123 19.25 3.64 11.64
N GLN A 124 20.51 4.02 11.67
CA GLN A 124 21.00 5.02 12.61
C GLN A 124 22.05 5.90 11.96
N ALA A 125 21.99 7.20 12.22
CA ALA A 125 22.96 8.15 11.69
C ALA A 125 23.35 9.22 12.71
N TYR A 126 24.52 9.81 12.50
CA TYR A 126 24.99 10.96 13.27
C TYR A 126 25.90 11.86 12.46
N GLY A 127 26.27 12.99 13.07
CA GLY A 127 27.22 13.95 12.53
C GLY A 127 26.55 15.25 12.12
N TRP A 128 27.36 16.28 11.90
CA TRP A 128 26.84 17.61 11.57
C TRP A 128 26.07 17.62 10.24
N GLY A 129 26.50 16.85 9.24
CA GLY A 129 25.81 16.73 7.95
C GLY A 129 24.44 16.06 8.08
N PHE A 130 24.32 15.08 8.97
CA PHE A 130 23.01 14.53 9.36
C PHE A 130 22.15 15.60 10.04
N ARG A 131 22.69 16.35 11.01
CA ARG A 131 21.93 17.36 11.77
C ARG A 131 21.37 18.46 10.87
N VAL A 132 22.12 18.91 9.87
CA VAL A 132 21.67 19.95 8.91
C VAL A 132 20.43 19.49 8.14
N LEU A 133 20.40 18.24 7.69
CA LEU A 133 19.28 17.67 6.90
C LEU A 133 18.46 16.65 7.70
N ARG A 134 18.39 16.81 9.03
CA ARG A 134 17.83 15.80 9.95
C ARG A 134 16.44 15.34 9.56
N LYS A 135 15.55 16.29 9.21
CA LYS A 135 14.17 15.98 8.80
C LYS A 135 14.13 15.09 7.56
N PHE A 136 14.96 15.41 6.56
CA PHE A 136 15.05 14.61 5.34
C PHE A 136 15.55 13.20 5.64
N TRP A 137 16.64 13.07 6.40
CA TRP A 137 17.23 11.78 6.72
C TRP A 137 16.31 10.89 7.55
N LEU A 138 15.62 11.44 8.55
CA LEU A 138 14.61 10.70 9.31
C LEU A 138 13.50 10.18 8.39
N SER A 139 12.98 11.00 7.48
CA SER A 139 11.99 10.54 6.50
C SER A 139 12.54 9.50 5.54
N HIS A 140 13.81 9.63 5.12
CA HIS A 140 14.47 8.67 4.24
C HIS A 140 14.65 7.31 4.91
N PHE A 141 15.15 7.29 6.14
CA PHE A 141 15.35 6.05 6.90
C PHE A 141 14.04 5.36 7.25
N THR A 142 13.00 6.12 7.60
CA THR A 142 11.65 5.56 7.77
C THR A 142 11.14 4.95 6.47
N PHE A 143 11.33 5.63 5.33
CA PHE A 143 10.97 5.09 4.02
C PHE A 143 11.74 3.80 3.70
N VAL A 144 13.05 3.76 3.88
CA VAL A 144 13.86 2.54 3.63
C VAL A 144 13.39 1.41 4.53
N LYS A 145 13.19 1.65 5.83
CA LYS A 145 12.66 0.66 6.77
C LYS A 145 11.28 0.15 6.33
N ASP A 146 10.30 1.03 6.12
CA ASP A 146 8.92 0.65 5.78
C ASP A 146 8.86 -0.17 4.48
N ARG A 147 9.58 0.26 3.43
CA ARG A 147 9.63 -0.45 2.15
C ARG A 147 10.36 -1.79 2.25
N SER A 148 11.36 -1.90 3.12
CA SER A 148 12.07 -3.16 3.36
C SER A 148 11.17 -4.18 4.04
N LEU A 149 10.42 -3.76 5.07
CA LEU A 149 9.47 -4.63 5.77
C LEU A 149 8.32 -5.06 4.85
N SER A 150 7.75 -4.12 4.09
CA SER A 150 6.72 -4.41 3.09
C SER A 150 7.25 -5.35 1.99
N GLY A 151 8.48 -5.14 1.53
CA GLY A 151 9.11 -6.02 0.54
C GLY A 151 9.33 -7.44 1.07
N ALA A 152 9.76 -7.59 2.32
CA ALA A 152 9.89 -8.89 2.95
C ALA A 152 8.54 -9.61 3.10
N ARG A 153 7.45 -8.86 3.34
CA ARG A 153 6.08 -9.42 3.31
C ARG A 153 5.68 -9.94 1.93
N GLN A 154 6.07 -9.25 0.86
CA GLN A 154 5.83 -9.75 -0.50
C GLN A 154 6.57 -11.06 -0.79
N LEU A 155 7.76 -11.25 -0.20
CA LEU A 155 8.48 -12.53 -0.27
C LEU A 155 7.72 -13.65 0.44
N GLU A 156 7.14 -13.38 1.62
CA GLU A 156 6.28 -14.35 2.32
C GLU A 156 5.06 -14.75 1.49
N ILE A 157 4.33 -13.78 0.93
CA ILE A 157 3.13 -14.07 0.13
C ILE A 157 3.48 -14.98 -1.05
N ARG A 158 4.61 -14.73 -1.72
CA ARG A 158 5.10 -15.57 -2.81
C ARG A 158 5.47 -16.97 -2.34
N HIS A 159 6.17 -17.06 -1.21
CA HIS A 159 6.52 -18.34 -0.62
C HIS A 159 5.28 -19.18 -0.28
N LEU A 160 4.27 -18.57 0.34
CA LEU A 160 2.99 -19.22 0.65
C LEU A 160 2.22 -19.63 -0.62
N ALA A 161 2.39 -18.88 -1.72
CA ALA A 161 1.84 -19.23 -3.03
C ALA A 161 2.63 -20.33 -3.78
N GLY A 162 3.69 -20.88 -3.17
CA GLY A 162 4.52 -21.96 -3.73
C GLY A 162 5.72 -21.50 -4.57
N ASP A 163 5.98 -20.20 -4.67
CA ASP A 163 7.10 -19.68 -5.43
C ASP A 163 8.41 -19.81 -4.64
N ARG A 164 9.52 -20.09 -5.35
CA ARG A 164 10.87 -19.95 -4.79
C ARG A 164 11.19 -18.46 -4.56
N ILE A 165 12.09 -18.14 -3.62
CA ILE A 165 12.58 -16.77 -3.41
C ILE A 165 13.94 -16.64 -4.10
N ASP A 166 13.92 -16.53 -5.44
CA ASP A 166 15.14 -16.50 -6.24
C ASP A 166 15.05 -15.56 -7.45
N GLY A 167 16.12 -15.53 -8.25
CA GLY A 167 16.20 -14.67 -9.42
C GLY A 167 15.26 -15.07 -10.57
N ASP A 168 14.69 -16.26 -10.55
CA ASP A 168 13.88 -16.79 -11.65
C ASP A 168 12.39 -16.48 -11.42
N THR A 169 11.93 -16.54 -10.18
CA THR A 169 10.52 -16.32 -9.79
C THR A 169 10.20 -14.86 -9.46
N LEU A 170 11.17 -14.11 -8.92
CA LEU A 170 10.92 -12.71 -8.56
C LEU A 170 10.61 -11.87 -9.81
N PRO A 171 9.72 -10.87 -9.76
CA PRO A 171 9.36 -10.09 -10.92
C PRO A 171 10.58 -9.25 -11.37
N ARG A 172 10.80 -9.15 -12.69
CA ARG A 172 11.84 -8.23 -13.20
C ARG A 172 11.34 -6.80 -13.05
N ARG A 173 12.17 -5.94 -12.46
CA ARG A 173 11.88 -4.50 -12.44
C ARG A 173 12.04 -3.92 -13.84
N ASN A 174 11.08 -3.13 -14.29
CA ASN A 174 11.17 -2.45 -15.57
C ASN A 174 12.01 -1.18 -15.43
N TYR A 175 13.22 -1.19 -15.99
CA TYR A 175 14.17 -0.06 -15.91
C TYR A 175 13.95 0.99 -17.01
N PHE A 176 12.90 0.89 -17.82
CA PHE A 176 12.68 1.79 -18.97
C PHE A 176 12.65 3.29 -18.59
N GLY A 177 12.26 3.62 -17.34
CA GLY A 177 12.30 4.99 -16.82
C GLY A 177 13.70 5.52 -16.46
N PHE A 178 14.73 4.68 -16.39
CA PHE A 178 16.09 5.06 -15.95
C PHE A 178 16.82 5.91 -16.95
N LEU A 179 16.88 5.45 -18.21
CA LEU A 179 17.62 6.10 -19.29
C LEU A 179 17.09 7.52 -19.49
N PHE A 180 15.76 7.66 -19.41
CA PHE A 180 15.07 8.94 -19.48
C PHE A 180 15.49 9.90 -18.35
N SER A 181 15.64 9.40 -17.12
CA SER A 181 16.04 10.23 -15.98
C SER A 181 17.48 10.73 -16.05
N ILE A 182 18.41 9.94 -16.62
CA ILE A 182 19.80 10.33 -16.85
C ILE A 182 19.90 11.36 -17.97
N ILE A 183 19.14 11.18 -19.07
CA ILE A 183 19.12 12.13 -20.20
C ILE A 183 18.59 13.49 -19.75
N VAL A 184 17.52 13.52 -18.96
CA VAL A 184 16.98 14.77 -18.40
C VAL A 184 17.97 15.41 -17.41
N TRP A 185 18.66 14.62 -16.59
CA TRP A 185 19.70 15.12 -15.68
C TRP A 185 20.93 15.67 -16.41
N ALA A 186 21.37 15.01 -17.48
CA ALA A 186 22.46 15.47 -18.33
C ALA A 186 22.07 16.78 -19.04
N ALA A 187 20.83 16.89 -19.55
CA ALA A 187 20.30 18.13 -20.11
C ALA A 187 20.24 19.27 -19.09
N TRP A 188 20.01 18.96 -17.81
CA TRP A 188 19.95 19.94 -16.71
C TRP A 188 21.33 20.44 -16.28
N ILE A 189 22.35 19.57 -16.29
CA ILE A 189 23.75 19.90 -15.91
C ILE A 189 24.47 20.68 -17.02
N TYR A 190 24.18 20.39 -18.29
CA TYR A 190 24.98 20.92 -19.41
C TYR A 190 24.47 22.22 -20.06
N GLY A 191 23.57 22.97 -19.41
CA GLY A 191 23.40 24.40 -19.72
C GLY A 191 21.98 24.96 -19.59
N LEU A 192 21.69 25.59 -18.44
CA LEU A 192 20.47 26.38 -18.21
C LEU A 192 20.67 27.89 -18.43
N ALA A 193 21.68 28.30 -19.21
CA ALA A 193 21.95 29.71 -19.50
C ALA A 193 21.58 30.16 -20.92
N SER A 194 21.08 29.27 -21.79
CA SER A 194 20.82 29.61 -23.21
C SER A 194 19.65 28.84 -23.85
N LEU A 195 18.71 28.32 -23.06
CA LEU A 195 17.59 27.54 -23.61
C LEU A 195 16.60 28.46 -24.34
N ASN A 196 16.46 28.24 -25.65
CA ASN A 196 15.37 28.81 -26.41
C ASN A 196 14.02 28.20 -25.96
N ILE A 197 12.92 28.90 -26.27
CA ILE A 197 11.56 28.52 -25.88
C ILE A 197 11.23 27.07 -26.29
N ALA A 198 11.72 26.61 -27.44
CA ALA A 198 11.50 25.24 -27.92
C ALA A 198 12.06 24.17 -26.97
N THR A 199 13.25 24.40 -26.41
CA THR A 199 13.88 23.42 -25.50
C THR A 199 13.19 23.41 -24.14
N LEU A 200 12.70 24.56 -23.67
CA LEU A 200 11.88 24.65 -22.46
C LEU A 200 10.54 23.89 -22.64
N ILE A 201 9.89 24.04 -23.79
CA ILE A 201 8.65 23.30 -24.12
C ILE A 201 8.90 21.79 -24.09
N VAL A 202 9.99 21.32 -24.70
CA VAL A 202 10.36 19.90 -24.68
C VAL A 202 10.60 19.43 -23.24
N ALA A 203 11.37 20.17 -22.43
CA ALA A 203 11.64 19.81 -21.04
C ALA A 203 10.35 19.71 -20.19
N ILE A 204 9.41 20.66 -20.37
CA ILE A 204 8.10 20.65 -19.71
C ILE A 204 7.28 19.43 -20.16
N ALA A 205 7.23 19.15 -21.46
CA ALA A 205 6.51 17.99 -22.00
C ALA A 205 7.07 16.67 -21.45
N LEU A 206 8.39 16.52 -21.37
CA LEU A 206 9.05 15.34 -20.81
C LEU A 206 8.78 15.20 -19.29
N LEU A 207 8.81 16.30 -18.54
CA LEU A 207 8.45 16.30 -17.11
C LEU A 207 6.98 15.91 -16.91
N ALA A 208 6.07 16.51 -17.68
CA ALA A 208 4.65 16.17 -17.65
C ALA A 208 4.41 14.70 -17.99
N GLY A 209 5.07 14.17 -19.02
CA GLY A 209 5.02 12.75 -19.38
C GLY A 209 5.53 11.84 -18.26
N ARG A 210 6.61 12.22 -17.57
CA ARG A 210 7.16 11.46 -16.43
C ARG A 210 6.22 11.48 -15.23
N LEU A 211 5.59 12.62 -14.93
CA LEU A 211 4.60 12.73 -13.86
C LEU A 211 3.34 11.91 -14.18
N ALA A 212 2.87 11.95 -15.43
CA ALA A 212 1.74 11.14 -15.90
C ALA A 212 2.04 9.64 -15.82
N TYR A 213 3.25 9.22 -16.23
CA TYR A 213 3.67 7.83 -16.11
C TYR A 213 3.80 7.37 -14.65
N ALA A 214 4.37 8.21 -13.77
CA ALA A 214 4.46 7.90 -12.35
C ALA A 214 3.08 7.78 -11.70
N PHE A 215 2.14 8.66 -12.06
CA PHE A 215 0.75 8.56 -11.62
C PHE A 215 0.10 7.26 -12.11
N TYR A 216 0.31 6.92 -13.39
CA TYR A 216 -0.19 5.68 -13.96
C TYR A 216 0.37 4.45 -13.23
N ASP A 217 1.68 4.35 -13.09
CA ASP A 217 2.34 3.17 -12.51
C ASP A 217 2.00 2.97 -11.02
N LEU A 218 1.81 4.07 -10.28
CA LEU A 218 1.52 4.00 -8.84
C LEU A 218 0.04 3.82 -8.50
N TYR A 219 -0.87 4.47 -9.24
CA TYR A 219 -2.28 4.54 -8.86
C TYR A 219 -3.24 3.84 -9.83
N VAL A 220 -2.88 3.72 -11.11
CA VAL A 220 -3.78 3.21 -12.15
C VAL A 220 -3.42 1.78 -12.58
N ARG A 221 -2.13 1.48 -12.64
CA ARG A 221 -1.63 0.18 -13.09
C ARG A 221 -1.99 -0.90 -12.08
N LEU A 222 -2.73 -1.89 -12.56
CA LEU A 222 -3.09 -3.05 -11.74
C LEU A 222 -1.84 -3.86 -11.38
N ASP A 223 -1.71 -4.17 -10.11
CA ASP A 223 -0.75 -5.15 -9.60
C ASP A 223 -1.52 -6.42 -9.21
N CYS A 224 -1.53 -7.38 -10.13
CA CYS A 224 -2.25 -8.63 -9.96
C CYS A 224 -1.33 -9.69 -9.36
N GLN A 225 -1.74 -10.25 -8.22
CA GLN A 225 -0.96 -11.20 -7.44
C GLN A 225 -1.79 -12.46 -7.17
N ARG A 226 -1.20 -13.65 -7.26
CA ARG A 226 -1.82 -14.89 -6.76
C ARG A 226 -1.50 -15.01 -5.27
N VAL A 227 -2.52 -15.20 -4.45
CA VAL A 227 -2.40 -15.29 -2.98
C VAL A 227 -2.50 -16.73 -2.50
N ALA A 228 -3.33 -17.53 -3.16
CA ALA A 228 -3.49 -18.97 -2.93
C ALA A 228 -3.99 -19.65 -4.23
N PRO A 229 -4.05 -21.00 -4.32
CA PRO A 229 -4.65 -21.68 -5.46
C PRO A 229 -6.08 -21.19 -5.74
N GLY A 230 -6.32 -20.67 -6.95
CA GLY A 230 -7.61 -20.09 -7.34
C GLY A 230 -7.93 -18.73 -6.68
N ILE A 231 -7.03 -18.17 -5.87
CA ILE A 231 -7.25 -16.88 -5.20
C ILE A 231 -6.25 -15.85 -5.70
N HIS A 232 -6.77 -14.80 -6.32
CA HIS A 232 -5.97 -13.70 -6.85
C HIS A 232 -6.47 -12.36 -6.31
N VAL A 233 -5.58 -11.38 -6.25
CA VAL A 233 -5.95 -10.00 -5.97
C VAL A 233 -5.44 -9.09 -7.07
N ALA A 234 -6.24 -8.13 -7.49
CA ALA A 234 -5.86 -7.07 -8.40
C ALA A 234 -5.82 -5.76 -7.62
N LEU A 235 -4.63 -5.36 -7.21
CA LEU A 235 -4.39 -4.16 -6.43
C LEU A 235 -4.30 -2.91 -7.32
N ASN A 236 -4.53 -1.72 -6.75
CA ASN A 236 -4.54 -0.42 -7.42
C ASN A 236 -5.67 -0.27 -8.48
N GLY A 237 -5.68 0.87 -9.17
CA GLY A 237 -6.70 1.18 -10.18
C GLY A 237 -8.06 1.51 -9.57
N GLY A 238 -8.09 2.19 -8.43
CA GLY A 238 -9.28 2.37 -7.59
C GLY A 238 -9.32 1.37 -6.44
N GLY A 239 -10.53 0.91 -6.12
CA GLY A 239 -10.75 -0.21 -5.21
C GLY A 239 -10.02 -1.47 -5.65
N ASN A 240 -9.43 -2.20 -4.71
CA ASN A 240 -8.83 -3.50 -4.94
C ASN A 240 -9.92 -4.54 -5.25
N THR A 241 -9.57 -5.55 -6.05
CA THR A 241 -10.48 -6.65 -6.40
C THR A 241 -9.92 -7.98 -5.93
N LEU A 242 -10.74 -8.79 -5.25
CA LEU A 242 -10.43 -10.19 -4.96
C LEU A 242 -11.10 -11.05 -6.04
N VAL A 243 -10.36 -12.03 -6.55
CA VAL A 243 -10.83 -13.00 -7.54
C VAL A 243 -10.73 -14.38 -6.92
N VAL A 244 -11.86 -15.08 -6.91
CA VAL A 244 -11.96 -16.46 -6.42
C VAL A 244 -12.39 -17.32 -7.59
N GLU A 245 -11.53 -18.25 -7.99
CA GLU A 245 -11.74 -19.19 -9.08
C GLU A 245 -11.76 -20.61 -8.51
N ASP A 246 -12.82 -21.35 -8.79
CA ASP A 246 -12.89 -22.77 -8.49
C ASP A 246 -13.93 -23.47 -9.37
N GLY A 247 -13.60 -24.66 -9.86
CA GLY A 247 -14.46 -25.38 -10.80
C GLY A 247 -14.74 -24.56 -12.08
N ASP A 248 -16.02 -24.33 -12.35
CA ASP A 248 -16.50 -23.53 -13.49
C ASP A 248 -16.89 -22.09 -13.09
N ASP A 249 -16.65 -21.70 -11.84
CA ASP A 249 -17.08 -20.42 -11.28
C ASP A 249 -15.91 -19.46 -11.06
N VAL A 250 -16.18 -18.18 -11.33
CA VAL A 250 -15.33 -17.07 -10.94
C VAL A 250 -16.16 -16.01 -10.24
N LEU A 251 -15.79 -15.72 -8.99
CA LEU A 251 -16.33 -14.63 -8.19
C LEU A 251 -15.34 -13.45 -8.20
N LEU A 252 -15.88 -12.25 -8.44
CA LEU A 252 -15.17 -10.99 -8.20
C LEU A 252 -15.73 -10.29 -6.96
N VAL A 253 -14.89 -9.93 -6.00
CA VAL A 253 -15.24 -8.98 -4.95
C VAL A 253 -14.71 -7.62 -5.37
N ASP A 254 -15.63 -6.69 -5.62
CA ASP A 254 -15.47 -5.38 -6.24
C ASP A 254 -14.95 -5.43 -7.69
N THR A 255 -15.56 -4.63 -8.56
CA THR A 255 -15.37 -4.68 -10.02
C THR A 255 -14.58 -3.50 -10.58
N LYS A 256 -14.04 -2.65 -9.70
CA LYS A 256 -13.34 -1.40 -10.04
C LYS A 256 -14.26 -0.38 -10.73
N PHE A 257 -13.65 0.62 -11.37
CA PHE A 257 -14.30 1.56 -12.28
C PHE A 257 -13.48 1.73 -13.57
N PRO A 258 -14.06 2.20 -14.68
CA PRO A 258 -13.30 2.51 -15.89
C PRO A 258 -12.23 3.60 -15.64
N PRO A 259 -11.00 3.47 -16.17
CA PRO A 259 -10.55 2.44 -17.12
C PRO A 259 -10.02 1.15 -16.47
N ALA A 260 -9.90 1.10 -15.14
CA ALA A 260 -9.30 0.00 -14.41
C ALA A 260 -10.15 -1.28 -14.47
N SER A 261 -11.48 -1.18 -14.50
CA SER A 261 -12.39 -2.32 -14.72
C SER A 261 -12.12 -3.02 -16.06
N HIS A 262 -11.79 -2.26 -17.11
CA HIS A 262 -11.41 -2.82 -18.40
C HIS A 262 -10.01 -3.45 -18.36
N ALA A 263 -9.09 -2.90 -17.56
CA ALA A 263 -7.79 -3.52 -17.33
C ALA A 263 -7.93 -4.85 -16.58
N LEU A 264 -8.82 -4.92 -15.59
CA LEU A 264 -9.18 -6.14 -14.86
C LEU A 264 -9.76 -7.17 -15.83
N MET A 265 -10.73 -6.81 -16.66
CA MET A 265 -11.31 -7.71 -17.66
C MET A 265 -10.26 -8.26 -18.64
N ARG A 266 -9.32 -7.42 -19.10
CA ARG A 266 -8.20 -7.87 -19.94
C ARG A 266 -7.25 -8.82 -19.22
N TRP A 267 -7.04 -8.61 -17.92
CA TRP A 267 -6.23 -9.52 -17.10
C TRP A 267 -6.95 -10.85 -16.87
N LEU A 268 -8.25 -10.83 -16.56
CA LEU A 268 -9.09 -12.03 -16.40
C LEU A 268 -9.05 -12.89 -17.67
N ARG A 269 -9.33 -12.31 -18.84
CA ARG A 269 -9.27 -13.03 -20.14
C ARG A 269 -7.92 -13.68 -20.47
N LYS A 270 -6.83 -13.23 -19.84
CA LYS A 270 -5.49 -13.80 -20.00
C LYS A 270 -5.16 -14.85 -18.93
N SER A 271 -5.83 -14.77 -17.77
CA SER A 271 -5.49 -15.54 -16.58
C SER A 271 -6.43 -16.73 -16.40
N THR A 272 -7.67 -16.62 -16.87
CA THR A 272 -8.70 -17.65 -16.77
C THR A 272 -9.55 -17.67 -18.03
N LEU A 273 -10.00 -18.87 -18.42
CA LEU A 273 -10.98 -19.08 -19.49
C LEU A 273 -12.41 -19.21 -18.95
N LEU A 274 -12.56 -19.23 -17.63
CA LEU A 274 -13.84 -19.37 -16.95
C LEU A 274 -14.64 -18.07 -17.02
N PRO A 275 -15.98 -18.14 -17.16
CA PRO A 275 -16.82 -16.96 -17.08
C PRO A 275 -16.87 -16.43 -15.64
N VAL A 276 -17.00 -15.11 -15.49
CA VAL A 276 -17.37 -14.51 -14.20
C VAL A 276 -18.85 -14.80 -13.95
N THR A 277 -19.12 -15.68 -13.00
CA THR A 277 -20.48 -16.12 -12.65
C THR A 277 -21.06 -15.31 -11.50
N MET A 278 -20.21 -14.68 -10.68
CA MET A 278 -20.64 -13.89 -9.53
C MET A 278 -19.82 -12.62 -9.34
N THR A 279 -20.45 -11.56 -8.82
CA THR A 279 -19.77 -10.39 -8.28
C THR A 279 -20.35 -10.01 -6.93
N VAL A 280 -19.52 -9.60 -5.98
CA VAL A 280 -19.92 -9.01 -4.71
C VAL A 280 -19.39 -7.59 -4.65
N ASN A 281 -20.25 -6.60 -4.40
CA ASN A 281 -19.79 -5.26 -4.04
C ASN A 281 -19.69 -5.15 -2.52
N THR A 282 -18.50 -4.77 -2.02
CA THR A 282 -18.26 -4.56 -0.60
C THR A 282 -19.05 -3.37 -0.07
N HIS A 283 -19.29 -2.36 -0.89
CA HIS A 283 -20.13 -1.20 -0.59
C HIS A 283 -20.50 -0.46 -1.89
N TYR A 284 -21.22 0.67 -1.78
CA TYR A 284 -21.84 1.35 -2.92
C TYR A 284 -20.93 2.30 -3.71
N HIS A 285 -19.68 2.54 -3.29
CA HIS A 285 -18.82 3.52 -3.96
C HIS A 285 -18.46 3.09 -5.38
N TYR A 286 -18.35 4.09 -6.25
CA TYR A 286 -18.22 3.91 -7.70
C TYR A 286 -16.98 3.10 -8.09
N ASP A 287 -15.87 3.30 -7.40
CA ASP A 287 -14.60 2.66 -7.66
C ASP A 287 -14.53 1.20 -7.20
N HIS A 288 -15.62 0.70 -6.62
CA HIS A 288 -15.85 -0.70 -6.27
C HIS A 288 -16.94 -1.35 -7.12
N SER A 289 -17.81 -0.56 -7.78
CA SER A 289 -19.08 -1.03 -8.33
C SER A 289 -19.32 -0.69 -9.80
N HIS A 290 -18.74 0.39 -10.35
CA HIS A 290 -19.02 0.81 -11.73
C HIS A 290 -18.60 -0.23 -12.78
N GLY A 291 -17.65 -1.10 -12.46
CA GLY A 291 -17.24 -2.21 -13.31
C GLY A 291 -18.29 -3.31 -13.48
N ASN A 292 -19.39 -3.31 -12.72
CA ASN A 292 -20.47 -4.30 -12.82
C ASN A 292 -21.04 -4.39 -14.24
N VAL A 293 -21.01 -3.28 -14.99
CA VAL A 293 -21.43 -3.20 -16.41
C VAL A 293 -20.71 -4.18 -17.33
N LEU A 294 -19.52 -4.65 -16.94
CA LEU A 294 -18.73 -5.61 -17.71
C LEU A 294 -19.14 -7.07 -17.47
N PHE A 295 -20.01 -7.32 -16.49
CA PHE A 295 -20.41 -8.66 -16.05
C PHE A 295 -21.94 -8.80 -15.98
N PRO A 296 -22.69 -8.53 -17.08
CA PRO A 296 -24.16 -8.48 -17.05
C PRO A 296 -24.82 -9.84 -16.73
N ASN A 297 -24.10 -10.95 -16.91
CA ASN A 297 -24.62 -12.29 -16.69
C ASN A 297 -24.25 -12.87 -15.31
N ALA A 298 -23.47 -12.14 -14.50
CA ALA A 298 -23.08 -12.60 -13.18
C ALA A 298 -24.24 -12.38 -12.17
N GLU A 299 -24.37 -13.25 -11.17
CA GLU A 299 -25.17 -12.93 -9.98
C GLU A 299 -24.47 -11.84 -9.17
N ARG A 300 -25.21 -10.80 -8.74
CA ARG A 300 -24.60 -9.59 -8.17
C ARG A 300 -25.06 -9.38 -6.74
N PHE A 301 -24.15 -9.61 -5.80
CA PHE A 301 -24.38 -9.53 -4.36
C PHE A 301 -23.98 -8.16 -3.81
N ALA A 302 -24.77 -7.64 -2.87
CA ALA A 302 -24.41 -6.49 -2.05
C ALA A 302 -25.22 -6.48 -0.74
N PHE A 303 -24.84 -5.68 0.25
CA PHE A 303 -25.61 -5.55 1.48
C PHE A 303 -26.90 -4.78 1.24
N ASP A 304 -28.03 -5.30 1.73
CA ASP A 304 -29.35 -4.64 1.85
C ASP A 304 -29.57 -3.41 0.94
N LYS A 305 -29.33 -2.18 1.45
CA LYS A 305 -29.61 -0.91 0.75
C LYS A 305 -28.51 -0.43 -0.19
N ALA A 306 -27.43 -1.18 -0.40
CA ALA A 306 -26.34 -0.76 -1.28
C ALA A 306 -26.80 -0.37 -2.69
N PRO A 307 -27.75 -1.07 -3.37
CA PRO A 307 -28.27 -0.63 -4.66
C PRO A 307 -28.99 0.71 -4.61
N ASP A 308 -29.69 1.02 -3.52
CA ASP A 308 -30.36 2.31 -3.34
C ASP A 308 -29.34 3.43 -3.12
N PHE A 309 -28.27 3.16 -2.37
CA PHE A 309 -27.17 4.11 -2.19
C PHE A 309 -26.39 4.34 -3.48
N MET A 310 -26.18 3.30 -4.29
CA MET A 310 -25.64 3.42 -5.64
C MET A 310 -26.48 4.40 -6.47
N ARG A 311 -27.80 4.21 -6.52
CA ARG A 311 -28.72 5.11 -7.25
C ARG A 311 -28.71 6.54 -6.69
N ALA A 312 -28.68 6.69 -5.36
CA ALA A 312 -28.70 8.00 -4.72
C ALA A 312 -27.40 8.78 -4.96
N ARG A 313 -26.24 8.10 -4.95
CA ARG A 313 -24.92 8.71 -5.09
C ARG A 313 -24.57 9.01 -6.54
N ASP A 314 -24.76 8.03 -7.42
CA ASP A 314 -24.32 8.07 -8.83
C ASP A 314 -25.48 7.80 -9.81
N GLY A 315 -26.66 8.38 -9.56
CA GLY A 315 -27.87 8.10 -10.32
C GLY A 315 -27.75 8.31 -11.84
N ALA A 316 -26.91 9.23 -12.31
CA ALA A 316 -26.66 9.41 -13.74
C ALA A 316 -25.96 8.20 -14.39
N TRP A 317 -25.08 7.51 -13.64
CA TRP A 317 -24.45 6.27 -14.09
C TRP A 317 -25.44 5.11 -14.00
N TRP A 318 -26.05 4.92 -12.84
CA TRP A 318 -26.91 3.78 -12.58
C TRP A 318 -28.25 3.82 -13.30
N SER A 319 -28.75 4.99 -13.71
CA SER A 319 -29.93 5.08 -14.59
C SER A 319 -29.68 4.51 -15.98
N ARG A 320 -28.42 4.51 -16.45
CA ARG A 320 -28.01 3.94 -17.75
C ARG A 320 -27.61 2.47 -17.67
N HIS A 321 -27.47 1.96 -16.45
CA HIS A 321 -26.90 0.65 -16.11
C HIS A 321 -27.72 -0.04 -15.01
N ALA A 322 -29.03 0.19 -14.98
CA ALA A 322 -29.90 -0.27 -13.91
C ALA A 322 -30.01 -1.80 -13.87
N GLU A 323 -29.83 -2.44 -15.02
CA GLU A 323 -29.85 -3.89 -15.23
C GLU A 323 -28.68 -4.62 -14.56
N VAL A 324 -27.57 -3.92 -14.27
CA VAL A 324 -26.39 -4.48 -13.60
C VAL A 324 -26.21 -4.00 -12.16
N LEU A 325 -27.24 -3.42 -11.56
CA LEU A 325 -27.26 -3.21 -10.11
C LEU A 325 -27.29 -4.56 -9.37
N PRO A 326 -26.75 -4.64 -8.14
CA PRO A 326 -26.86 -5.85 -7.34
C PRO A 326 -28.32 -6.26 -7.13
N ASP A 327 -28.60 -7.54 -7.30
CA ASP A 327 -29.93 -8.16 -7.25
C ASP A 327 -30.03 -9.30 -6.21
N ARG A 328 -28.91 -9.67 -5.60
CA ARG A 328 -28.83 -10.61 -4.47
C ARG A 328 -28.46 -9.87 -3.19
N LEU A 329 -29.45 -9.57 -2.36
CA LEU A 329 -29.21 -8.82 -1.12
C LEU A 329 -28.74 -9.75 0.00
N VAL A 330 -27.58 -9.43 0.58
CA VAL A 330 -27.03 -10.14 1.74
C VAL A 330 -27.74 -9.67 3.00
N SER A 331 -28.20 -10.63 3.81
CA SER A 331 -28.90 -10.34 5.07
C SER A 331 -27.96 -9.78 6.14
N PRO A 332 -28.47 -9.06 7.16
CA PRO A 332 -27.68 -8.64 8.33
C PRO A 332 -26.99 -9.78 9.08
N ALA A 333 -27.53 -11.00 9.04
CA ALA A 333 -26.89 -12.18 9.65
C ALA A 333 -25.71 -12.73 8.82
N GLY A 334 -25.44 -12.13 7.65
CA GLY A 334 -24.50 -12.64 6.66
C GLY A 334 -25.12 -13.70 5.76
N THR A 335 -24.34 -14.17 4.79
CA THR A 335 -24.72 -15.24 3.84
C THR A 335 -23.47 -15.98 3.41
N THR A 336 -23.54 -17.31 3.29
CA THR A 336 -22.46 -18.09 2.67
C THR A 336 -22.89 -18.49 1.28
N ILE A 337 -22.03 -18.24 0.29
CA ILE A 337 -22.22 -18.64 -1.11
C ILE A 337 -21.19 -19.70 -1.49
N GLN A 338 -21.46 -20.46 -2.55
CA GLN A 338 -20.54 -21.43 -3.13
C GLN A 338 -19.97 -20.86 -4.43
N VAL A 339 -18.66 -20.98 -4.59
CA VAL A 339 -17.94 -20.71 -5.84
C VAL A 339 -17.26 -22.02 -6.19
N GLY A 340 -17.82 -22.79 -7.13
CA GLY A 340 -17.41 -24.19 -7.33
C GLY A 340 -17.57 -25.00 -6.04
N GLY A 341 -16.46 -25.57 -5.56
CA GLY A 341 -16.36 -26.28 -4.28
C GLY A 341 -15.86 -25.42 -3.11
N GLN A 342 -15.63 -24.11 -3.31
CA GLN A 342 -15.20 -23.18 -2.26
C GLN A 342 -16.37 -22.47 -1.59
N GLN A 343 -16.38 -22.49 -0.26
CA GLN A 343 -17.27 -21.63 0.53
C GLN A 343 -16.71 -20.20 0.58
N VAL A 344 -17.59 -19.22 0.39
CA VAL A 344 -17.29 -17.80 0.56
C VAL A 344 -18.33 -17.19 1.49
N GLU A 345 -17.86 -16.62 2.59
CA GLU A 345 -18.70 -15.98 3.62
C GLU A 345 -18.82 -14.49 3.33
N LEU A 346 -20.05 -13.99 3.21
CA LEU A 346 -20.40 -12.58 3.09
C LEU A 346 -20.92 -12.10 4.45
N LEU A 347 -20.15 -11.25 5.12
CA LEU A 347 -20.39 -10.83 6.49
C LEU A 347 -20.72 -9.35 6.53
N HIS A 348 -21.76 -8.99 7.29
CA HIS A 348 -22.04 -7.61 7.66
C HIS A 348 -21.82 -7.44 9.17
N LEU A 349 -20.86 -6.61 9.55
CA LEU A 349 -20.51 -6.36 10.96
C LEU A 349 -20.99 -4.99 11.44
N GLY A 350 -22.06 -4.46 10.84
CA GLY A 350 -22.60 -3.12 11.09
C GLY A 350 -21.97 -2.02 10.22
N PRO A 351 -22.37 -0.75 10.40
CA PRO A 351 -21.83 0.42 9.69
C PRO A 351 -20.39 0.77 10.05
N GLY A 352 -19.57 1.18 9.08
CA GLY A 352 -18.13 1.45 9.28
C GLY A 352 -17.62 2.47 8.30
N HIS A 353 -17.06 2.04 7.17
CA HIS A 353 -16.79 2.95 6.06
C HIS A 353 -18.08 3.51 5.48
N THR A 354 -19.09 2.64 5.34
CA THR A 354 -20.46 2.98 4.97
C THR A 354 -21.45 2.17 5.80
N HIS A 355 -22.74 2.48 5.68
CA HIS A 355 -23.81 1.62 6.18
C HIS A 355 -23.93 0.29 5.42
N GLY A 356 -23.38 0.23 4.20
CA GLY A 356 -23.46 -0.89 3.28
C GLY A 356 -22.32 -1.89 3.34
N ASP A 357 -21.43 -1.79 4.32
CA ASP A 357 -20.17 -2.54 4.33
C ASP A 357 -20.41 -4.07 4.38
N LEU A 358 -19.84 -4.77 3.41
CA LEU A 358 -19.64 -6.23 3.42
C LEU A 358 -18.17 -6.55 3.51
N ILE A 359 -17.90 -7.59 4.29
CA ILE A 359 -16.62 -8.26 4.38
C ILE A 359 -16.78 -9.61 3.71
N VAL A 360 -15.87 -9.96 2.80
CA VAL A 360 -15.91 -11.24 2.09
C VAL A 360 -14.75 -12.11 2.55
N ARG A 361 -15.05 -13.26 3.14
CA ARG A 361 -14.05 -14.19 3.66
C ARG A 361 -14.06 -15.48 2.86
N VAL A 362 -12.87 -15.93 2.47
CA VAL A 362 -12.62 -17.25 1.87
C VAL A 362 -11.97 -18.13 2.95
N PRO A 363 -12.74 -18.94 3.70
CA PRO A 363 -12.28 -19.60 4.91
C PRO A 363 -11.10 -20.55 4.67
N LYS A 364 -11.16 -21.30 3.56
CA LYS A 364 -10.16 -22.31 3.17
C LYS A 364 -8.74 -21.75 3.13
N PHE A 365 -8.59 -20.49 2.73
CA PHE A 365 -7.29 -19.84 2.57
C PHE A 365 -7.05 -18.69 3.56
N ASN A 366 -8.01 -18.45 4.47
CA ASN A 366 -7.98 -17.35 5.43
C ASN A 366 -7.71 -15.98 4.76
N VAL A 367 -8.35 -15.75 3.60
CA VAL A 367 -8.27 -14.49 2.85
C VAL A 367 -9.56 -13.71 3.08
N ILE A 368 -9.43 -12.43 3.43
CA ILE A 368 -10.57 -11.59 3.81
C ILE A 368 -10.50 -10.26 3.05
N ALA A 369 -11.45 -9.99 2.17
CA ALA A 369 -11.66 -8.66 1.61
C ALA A 369 -12.45 -7.82 2.61
N THR A 370 -11.88 -6.70 3.05
CA THR A 370 -12.49 -5.84 4.08
C THR A 370 -13.29 -4.67 3.50
N GLY A 371 -13.30 -4.54 2.17
CA GLY A 371 -13.66 -3.27 1.53
C GLY A 371 -12.87 -2.11 2.15
N ASP A 372 -13.49 -0.95 2.17
CA ASP A 372 -12.86 0.31 2.57
C ASP A 372 -12.79 0.55 4.08
N LEU A 373 -13.02 -0.47 4.91
CA LEU A 373 -12.72 -0.40 6.35
C LEU A 373 -11.27 0.02 6.61
N ILE A 374 -10.35 -0.30 5.69
CA ILE A 374 -8.96 0.10 5.74
C ILE A 374 -8.45 0.54 4.36
N PHE A 375 -7.71 1.65 4.34
CA PHE A 375 -6.88 2.08 3.21
C PHE A 375 -5.41 1.88 3.60
N ASN A 376 -4.83 0.73 3.26
CA ASN A 376 -3.53 0.33 3.81
C ASN A 376 -2.39 1.21 3.25
N GLY A 377 -1.80 2.02 4.14
CA GLY A 377 -0.71 2.95 3.81
C GLY A 377 -1.15 4.31 3.28
N TYR A 378 -2.45 4.60 3.23
CA TYR A 378 -3.00 5.86 2.70
C TYR A 378 -3.90 6.58 3.72
N TYR A 379 -4.06 7.89 3.55
CA TYR A 379 -5.18 8.60 4.16
C TYR A 379 -6.49 8.08 3.56
N MET A 380 -7.54 8.01 4.38
CA MET A 380 -8.85 7.48 3.98
C MET A 380 -9.75 8.57 3.41
N PHE A 381 -10.69 8.18 2.56
CA PHE A 381 -11.85 9.02 2.26
C PHE A 381 -12.96 8.67 3.25
N PHE A 382 -13.52 9.69 3.89
CA PHE A 382 -14.64 9.54 4.80
C PHE A 382 -15.89 10.07 4.13
N ASP A 383 -16.90 9.24 3.97
CA ASP A 383 -18.21 9.68 3.51
C ASP A 383 -18.92 10.33 4.70
N GLU A 384 -19.06 11.66 4.67
CA GLU A 384 -19.69 12.43 5.75
C GLU A 384 -21.22 12.53 5.61
N GLY A 385 -21.78 11.89 4.58
CA GLY A 385 -23.22 11.88 4.32
C GLY A 385 -24.00 10.98 5.30
N ARG A 386 -25.34 11.01 5.19
CA ARG A 386 -26.25 10.21 6.03
C ARG A 386 -25.95 8.71 6.00
N GLU A 387 -25.56 8.20 4.84
CA GLU A 387 -25.24 6.78 4.61
C GLU A 387 -23.75 6.47 4.82
N GLY A 388 -23.01 7.47 5.31
CA GLY A 388 -21.57 7.48 5.38
C GLY A 388 -20.98 6.77 6.59
N VAL A 389 -19.84 7.28 7.03
CA VAL A 389 -18.90 6.59 7.92
C VAL A 389 -19.36 6.59 9.39
N ASP A 390 -19.25 5.43 10.04
CA ASP A 390 -19.12 5.29 11.49
C ASP A 390 -17.66 4.98 11.83
N LEU A 391 -16.92 6.00 12.26
CA LEU A 391 -15.49 5.87 12.54
C LEU A 391 -15.19 4.94 13.72
N MET A 392 -16.02 4.95 14.77
CA MET A 392 -15.81 4.04 15.90
C MET A 392 -16.28 2.63 15.57
N GLY A 393 -17.40 2.49 14.85
CA GLY A 393 -17.82 1.21 14.30
C GLY A 393 -16.74 0.59 13.38
N ASN A 394 -16.03 1.41 12.61
CA ASN A 394 -14.88 0.95 11.83
C ASN A 394 -13.73 0.44 12.72
N VAL A 395 -13.35 1.19 13.76
CA VAL A 395 -12.35 0.77 14.77
C VAL A 395 -12.71 -0.57 15.40
N ASP A 396 -13.94 -0.72 15.87
CA ASP A 396 -14.42 -1.91 16.55
C ASP A 396 -14.33 -3.15 15.64
N LYS A 397 -14.71 -3.00 14.36
CA LYS A 397 -14.60 -4.08 13.37
C LYS A 397 -13.16 -4.44 13.05
N LEU A 398 -12.28 -3.46 12.85
CA LEU A 398 -10.87 -3.73 12.58
C LEU A 398 -10.25 -4.55 13.72
N ARG A 399 -10.55 -4.18 14.98
CA ARG A 399 -10.12 -4.93 16.16
C ARG A 399 -10.79 -6.31 16.24
N TRP A 400 -12.08 -6.41 15.93
CA TRP A 400 -12.82 -7.68 15.93
C TRP A 400 -12.28 -8.67 14.90
N LEU A 401 -12.03 -8.22 13.66
CA LEU A 401 -11.45 -9.03 12.58
C LEU A 401 -10.09 -9.62 12.99
N VAL A 402 -9.26 -8.81 13.64
CA VAL A 402 -7.97 -9.25 14.15
C VAL A 402 -8.13 -10.28 15.27
N ALA A 403 -9.10 -10.09 16.17
CA ALA A 403 -9.37 -11.04 17.24
C ALA A 403 -9.88 -12.39 16.73
N GLN A 404 -10.72 -12.39 15.68
CA GLN A 404 -11.26 -13.63 15.10
C GLN A 404 -10.25 -14.33 14.18
N TRP A 405 -9.53 -13.57 13.36
CA TRP A 405 -8.66 -14.11 12.31
C TRP A 405 -7.29 -13.42 12.31
N PRO A 406 -6.48 -13.61 13.37
CA PRO A 406 -5.19 -12.94 13.51
C PRO A 406 -4.20 -13.27 12.39
N ASP A 407 -4.28 -14.47 11.83
CA ASP A 407 -3.38 -14.98 10.78
C ASP A 407 -3.89 -14.76 9.36
N ALA A 408 -5.02 -14.05 9.17
CA ALA A 408 -5.59 -13.85 7.85
C ALA A 408 -4.73 -12.93 6.96
N ILE A 409 -4.88 -13.10 5.66
CA ILE A 409 -4.45 -12.11 4.67
C ILE A 409 -5.67 -11.22 4.40
N PHE A 410 -5.54 -9.94 4.71
CA PHE A 410 -6.61 -8.97 4.49
C PHE A 410 -6.36 -8.24 3.17
N MET A 411 -7.33 -8.26 2.27
CA MET A 411 -7.35 -7.36 1.11
C MET A 411 -8.11 -6.09 1.51
N PRO A 412 -7.41 -4.96 1.74
CA PRO A 412 -8.08 -3.69 1.97
C PRO A 412 -8.77 -3.23 0.69
N GLY A 413 -9.73 -2.33 0.80
CA GLY A 413 -10.34 -1.68 -0.35
C GLY A 413 -9.33 -0.83 -1.12
N HIS A 414 -8.33 -0.26 -0.45
CA HIS A 414 -7.19 0.39 -1.11
C HIS A 414 -5.84 0.03 -0.52
N GLY A 415 -4.82 0.01 -1.38
CA GLY A 415 -3.43 -0.19 -1.00
C GLY A 415 -2.98 -1.65 -1.03
N GLN A 416 -1.90 -1.96 -0.33
CA GLN A 416 -1.29 -3.28 -0.34
C GLN A 416 -2.01 -4.26 0.58
N LEU A 417 -1.88 -5.56 0.34
CA LEU A 417 -2.35 -6.60 1.26
C LEU A 417 -1.90 -6.33 2.69
N ALA A 418 -2.81 -6.56 3.64
CA ALA A 418 -2.67 -6.25 5.04
C ALA A 418 -2.64 -7.52 5.90
N ARG A 419 -2.04 -7.40 7.09
CA ARG A 419 -2.11 -8.37 8.18
C ARG A 419 -2.75 -7.72 9.40
N ALA A 420 -2.94 -8.51 10.47
CA ALA A 420 -3.54 -8.04 11.70
C ALA A 420 -2.94 -6.72 12.24
N ASN A 421 -1.61 -6.58 12.23
CA ASN A 421 -0.94 -5.35 12.68
C ASN A 421 -1.30 -4.11 11.83
N ASP A 422 -1.56 -4.28 10.53
CA ASP A 422 -1.96 -3.18 9.66
C ASP A 422 -3.39 -2.73 9.97
N LEU A 423 -4.30 -3.67 10.27
CA LEU A 423 -5.66 -3.37 10.73
C LEU A 423 -5.64 -2.66 12.09
N LEU A 424 -4.84 -3.14 13.05
CA LEU A 424 -4.68 -2.48 14.34
C LEU A 424 -4.08 -1.08 14.19
N ARG A 425 -3.09 -0.92 13.31
CA ARG A 425 -2.52 0.40 13.00
C ARG A 425 -3.56 1.35 12.41
N ALA A 426 -4.45 0.87 11.55
CA ALA A 426 -5.54 1.67 10.99
C ALA A 426 -6.58 2.04 12.07
N ALA A 427 -6.93 1.10 12.96
CA ALA A 427 -7.80 1.35 14.10
C ALA A 427 -7.22 2.44 15.02
N ASP A 428 -5.96 2.29 15.43
CA ASP A 428 -5.27 3.26 16.29
C ASP A 428 -5.15 4.64 15.59
N PHE A 429 -5.02 4.68 14.26
CA PHE A 429 -5.01 5.92 13.48
C PHE A 429 -6.35 6.65 13.57
N ILE A 430 -7.46 5.93 13.39
CA ILE A 430 -8.81 6.50 13.46
C ILE A 430 -9.09 7.00 14.88
N GLU A 431 -8.76 6.23 15.91
CA GLU A 431 -8.93 6.62 17.31
C GLU A 431 -8.14 7.88 17.66
N ASP A 432 -6.87 7.95 17.24
CA ASP A 432 -6.02 9.13 17.44
C ASP A 432 -6.57 10.36 16.72
N LEU A 433 -7.00 10.19 15.45
CA LEU A 433 -7.60 11.26 14.66
C LEU A 433 -8.86 11.80 15.35
N LEU A 434 -9.75 10.92 15.79
CA LEU A 434 -10.97 11.27 16.52
C LEU A 434 -10.67 11.95 17.84
N LYS A 435 -9.71 11.42 18.61
CA LYS A 435 -9.30 12.02 19.88
C LYS A 435 -8.83 13.45 19.68
N GLN A 436 -7.91 13.68 18.74
CA GLN A 436 -7.39 15.02 18.47
C GLN A 436 -8.48 15.97 17.94
N ALA A 437 -9.41 15.48 17.12
CA ALA A 437 -10.56 16.26 16.66
C ALA A 437 -11.48 16.68 17.81
N LYS A 438 -11.78 15.76 18.75
CA LYS A 438 -12.53 16.04 19.98
C LYS A 438 -11.81 17.06 20.86
N ASP A 439 -10.49 16.93 21.03
CA ASP A 439 -9.68 17.87 21.81
C ASP A 439 -9.71 19.29 21.23
N VAL A 440 -9.63 19.41 19.89
CA VAL A 440 -9.76 20.71 19.19
C VAL A 440 -11.15 21.30 19.45
N ARG A 441 -12.22 20.51 19.28
CA ARG A 441 -13.60 20.96 19.47
C ARG A 441 -13.89 21.36 20.92
N ALA A 442 -13.44 20.56 21.90
CA ALA A 442 -13.61 20.86 23.33
C ALA A 442 -12.93 22.19 23.73
N SER A 443 -11.86 22.58 23.03
CA SER A 443 -11.21 23.88 23.21
C SER A 443 -11.84 25.04 22.43
N GLY A 444 -13.03 24.86 21.83
CA GLY A 444 -13.71 25.85 21.01
C GLY A 444 -13.10 26.07 19.63
N GLY A 445 -12.23 25.17 19.17
CA GLY A 445 -11.52 25.30 17.90
C GLY A 445 -12.39 25.02 16.67
N THR A 446 -12.13 25.76 15.60
CA THR A 446 -12.80 25.64 14.30
C THR A 446 -12.24 24.47 13.47
N GLU A 447 -12.88 24.16 12.34
CA GLU A 447 -12.33 23.24 11.33
C GLU A 447 -10.92 23.65 10.87
N THR A 448 -10.67 24.96 10.74
CA THR A 448 -9.34 25.47 10.35
C THR A 448 -8.31 25.18 11.46
N ASP A 449 -8.71 25.29 12.72
CA ASP A 449 -7.86 24.92 13.85
C ASP A 449 -7.58 23.42 13.87
N ALA A 450 -8.55 22.58 13.49
CA ALA A 450 -8.35 21.14 13.37
C ALA A 450 -7.26 20.82 12.34
N VAL A 451 -7.30 21.41 11.14
CA VAL A 451 -6.26 21.23 10.12
C VAL A 451 -4.87 21.65 10.61
N ARG A 452 -4.80 22.73 11.41
CA ARG A 452 -3.54 23.27 11.95
C ARG A 452 -2.99 22.44 13.11
N ARG A 453 -3.85 22.02 14.04
CA ARG A 453 -3.48 21.44 15.34
C ARG A 453 -3.39 19.93 15.33
N ILE A 454 -4.22 19.24 14.55
CA ILE A 454 -4.17 17.78 14.46
C ILE A 454 -2.83 17.39 13.81
N ASP A 455 -2.06 16.50 14.45
CA ASP A 455 -0.79 16.00 13.97
C ASP A 455 -0.83 14.50 13.67
N LEU A 456 -0.89 14.19 12.38
CA LEU A 456 -0.93 12.82 11.87
C LEU A 456 0.43 12.37 11.29
N ARG A 457 1.51 13.13 11.48
CA ARG A 457 2.81 12.84 10.85
C ARG A 457 3.38 11.49 11.25
N ARG A 458 3.13 11.03 12.48
CA ARG A 458 3.61 9.74 13.00
C ARG A 458 3.07 8.54 12.21
N TRP A 459 1.91 8.69 11.57
CA TRP A 459 1.26 7.62 10.82
C TRP A 459 1.90 7.38 9.45
N ASN A 460 2.66 8.35 8.93
CA ASN A 460 3.41 8.25 7.67
C ASN A 460 2.56 7.78 6.46
N LEU A 461 1.31 8.24 6.39
CA LEU A 461 0.37 7.84 5.34
C LEU A 461 0.62 8.60 4.03
N LEU A 462 0.42 7.91 2.91
CA LEU A 462 0.47 8.47 1.57
C LEU A 462 -0.85 9.18 1.23
N ILE A 463 -0.76 10.13 0.29
CA ILE A 463 -1.93 10.77 -0.28
C ILE A 463 -2.53 9.83 -1.31
N LEU A 464 -3.85 9.62 -1.26
CA LEU A 464 -4.57 8.86 -2.29
C LEU A 464 -5.33 9.83 -3.22
N PRO A 465 -5.01 9.87 -4.53
CA PRO A 465 -5.86 10.48 -5.54
C PRO A 465 -7.09 9.62 -5.80
N SER A 466 -8.25 10.26 -5.97
CA SER A 466 -9.49 9.61 -6.41
C SER A 466 -10.35 10.60 -7.21
N PHE A 467 -11.37 10.12 -7.91
CA PHE A 467 -12.30 10.94 -8.69
C PHE A 467 -13.71 10.94 -8.10
N HIS A 468 -14.01 11.86 -7.20
CA HIS A 468 -15.36 11.97 -6.63
C HIS A 468 -16.22 12.92 -7.45
N GLU A 469 -17.40 12.45 -7.89
CA GLU A 469 -18.40 13.28 -8.60
C GLU A 469 -17.80 14.00 -9.83
N GLY A 470 -16.94 13.32 -10.58
CA GLY A 470 -16.26 13.88 -11.76
C GLY A 470 -15.15 14.90 -11.44
N LYS A 471 -14.75 15.06 -10.18
CA LYS A 471 -13.66 15.95 -9.75
C LYS A 471 -12.52 15.16 -9.13
N LEU A 472 -11.30 15.59 -9.41
CA LEU A 472 -10.12 15.03 -8.76
C LEU A 472 -10.11 15.45 -7.28
N ALA A 473 -10.15 14.48 -6.39
CA ALA A 473 -10.10 14.61 -4.95
C ALA A 473 -8.87 13.90 -4.38
N TRP A 474 -8.44 14.34 -3.20
CA TRP A 474 -7.24 13.81 -2.55
C TRP A 474 -7.52 13.52 -1.09
N ALA A 475 -7.31 12.27 -0.67
CA ALA A 475 -7.27 11.92 0.74
C ALA A 475 -5.93 12.39 1.31
N THR A 476 -5.99 13.33 2.24
CA THR A 476 -4.81 14.00 2.81
C THR A 476 -4.98 14.12 4.31
N LYS A 477 -3.88 14.46 5.00
CA LYS A 477 -3.94 14.92 6.40
C LYS A 477 -5.03 15.96 6.61
N ALA A 478 -5.11 16.95 5.72
CA ALA A 478 -6.04 18.06 5.86
C ALA A 478 -7.49 17.60 5.68
N SER A 479 -7.79 16.76 4.67
CA SER A 479 -9.15 16.27 4.48
C SER A 479 -9.60 15.37 5.63
N ASN A 480 -8.72 14.50 6.15
CA ASN A 480 -9.01 13.66 7.31
C ASN A 480 -9.26 14.48 8.58
N ALA A 481 -8.44 15.51 8.84
CA ALA A 481 -8.62 16.42 9.96
C ALA A 481 -9.98 17.17 9.90
N LYS A 482 -10.37 17.63 8.70
CA LYS A 482 -11.66 18.30 8.50
C LYS A 482 -12.83 17.35 8.75
N ALA A 483 -12.80 16.19 8.10
CA ALA A 483 -13.87 15.19 8.22
C ALA A 483 -14.03 14.73 9.67
N ALA A 484 -12.95 14.41 10.38
CA ALA A 484 -13.03 14.03 11.79
C ALA A 484 -13.60 15.15 12.68
N TRP A 485 -13.23 16.41 12.44
CA TRP A 485 -13.80 17.54 13.18
C TRP A 485 -15.29 17.77 12.91
N ARG A 486 -15.77 17.50 11.68
CA ARG A 486 -17.19 17.59 11.31
C ARG A 486 -17.99 16.43 11.86
N LEU A 487 -17.50 15.20 11.70
CA LEU A 487 -18.16 13.98 12.19
C LEU A 487 -18.31 13.98 13.71
N THR A 488 -17.37 14.57 14.45
CA THR A 488 -17.50 14.76 15.90
C THR A 488 -18.54 15.80 16.30
N ALA A 489 -19.03 16.64 15.37
CA ALA A 489 -20.15 17.56 15.61
C ALA A 489 -21.49 16.82 15.54
N SER A 490 -21.61 15.88 14.61
CA SER A 490 -22.84 15.14 14.30
C SER A 490 -23.23 14.11 15.37
N SER A 491 -22.31 13.79 16.29
CA SER A 491 -22.51 12.82 17.38
C SER A 491 -22.98 13.45 18.70
N GLN A 492 -23.21 14.77 18.73
CA GLN A 492 -23.85 15.53 19.81
C GLN A 492 -25.25 15.94 19.38
#